data_AF-A0A936IY12-F1
#
_entry.id   AF-A0A936IY12-F1
#
_cell.length_a   1.000
_cell.length_b   1.000
_cell.length_c   1.000
_cell.angle_alpha   90.00
_cell.angle_beta   90.00
_cell.angle_gamma   90.00
#
_symmetry.space_group_name_H-M   'P 1'
#
loop_
_entity.id
_entity.type
_entity.pdbx_description
1 polymer ?
#
loop_
_entity_poly.entity_id
_entity_poly.type
_entity_poly.pdbx_seq_one_letter_code
_entity_poly.pdbx_strand_id
1 'polypeptide(L)'
;MSGCPICSHPDRAAIEEKIRRGVFWTRLAAEYGYRAYLFAVHRCRHMPQGDAAAAGPAPEPRNAMGRTETEEQWILVANMLRDVLRPFPEAWRRVLEGIDSLVLSTAPAS
;
A
#
# COMPACT_ATOMS: atom_id res chain seq x y z
N MET A 1 21.40 -2.36 13.38
CA MET A 1 20.67 -1.37 12.56
C MET A 1 21.42 -1.08 11.25
N SER A 2 21.91 -2.11 10.54
CA SER A 2 22.80 -1.92 9.38
C SER A 2 22.09 -2.41 8.12
N GLY A 3 21.76 -1.48 7.21
CA GLY A 3 21.30 -1.80 5.86
C GLY A 3 19.94 -1.23 5.42
N CYS A 4 19.16 -0.58 6.30
CA CYS A 4 17.94 0.12 5.87
C CYS A 4 18.30 1.50 5.30
N PRO A 5 18.07 1.77 4.00
CA PRO A 5 18.42 3.06 3.39
C PRO A 5 17.63 4.23 3.99
N ILE A 6 16.42 3.98 4.50
CA ILE A 6 15.57 5.00 5.13
C ILE A 6 16.12 5.40 6.51
N CYS A 7 16.70 4.46 7.27
CA CYS A 7 17.34 4.77 8.56
C CYS A 7 18.55 5.70 8.41
N SER A 8 19.24 5.65 7.27
CA SER A 8 20.40 6.49 6.94
C SER A 8 20.07 7.70 6.08
N HIS A 9 18.80 7.90 5.70
CA HIS A 9 18.41 9.00 4.83
C HIS A 9 18.46 10.34 5.59
N PRO A 10 18.97 11.44 4.98
CA PRO A 10 18.99 12.75 5.63
C PRO A 10 17.60 13.22 6.08
N ASP A 11 16.58 12.97 5.25
CA ASP A 11 15.18 13.32 5.57
C ASP A 11 14.42 12.22 6.33
N ARG A 12 15.11 11.32 7.03
CA ARG A 12 14.48 10.20 7.74
C ARG A 12 13.28 10.64 8.58
N ALA A 13 13.42 11.71 9.37
CA ALA A 13 12.35 12.19 10.24
C ALA A 13 11.09 12.61 9.46
N ALA A 14 11.28 13.26 8.29
CA ALA A 14 10.19 13.66 7.42
C ALA A 14 9.52 12.46 6.73
N ILE A 15 10.33 11.47 6.30
CA ILE A 15 9.82 10.21 5.75
C ILE A 15 8.97 9.48 6.80
N GLU A 16 9.48 9.31 8.01
CA GLU A 16 8.76 8.63 9.10
C GLU A 16 7.46 9.35 9.47
N GLU A 17 7.44 10.69 9.47
CA GLU A 17 6.21 11.46 9.69
C GLU A 17 5.18 11.22 8.58
N LYS A 18 5.60 11.20 7.31
CA LYS A 18 4.70 10.86 6.20
C LYS A 18 4.19 9.42 6.29
N ILE A 19 5.02 8.48 6.73
CA ILE A 19 4.62 7.10 7.01
C ILE A 19 3.54 7.07 8.12
N ARG A 20 3.72 7.82 9.22
CA ARG A 20 2.73 7.92 10.30
C ARG A 20 1.41 8.51 9.83
N ARG A 21 1.46 9.50 8.94
CA ARG A 21 0.28 10.13 8.30
C ARG A 21 -0.41 9.25 7.25
N GLY A 22 0.11 8.05 6.97
CA GLY A 22 -0.50 7.13 6.01
C GLY A 22 -0.26 7.52 4.54
N VAL A 23 0.80 8.28 4.23
CA VAL A 23 1.14 8.58 2.84
C VAL A 23 1.47 7.29 2.09
N PHE A 24 0.89 7.11 0.89
CA PHE A 24 1.10 5.93 0.06
C PHE A 24 2.58 5.68 -0.28
N TRP A 25 2.99 4.41 -0.25
CA TRP A 25 4.36 3.99 -0.55
C TRP A 25 4.82 4.36 -1.96
N THR A 26 3.91 4.34 -2.94
CA THR A 26 4.19 4.76 -4.32
C THR A 26 4.53 6.24 -4.43
N ARG A 27 3.86 7.08 -3.64
CA ARG A 27 4.14 8.51 -3.56
C ARG A 27 5.48 8.78 -2.90
N LEU A 28 5.78 8.08 -1.80
CA LEU A 28 7.09 8.17 -1.14
C LEU A 28 8.21 7.64 -2.04
N ALA A 29 7.94 6.60 -2.83
CA ALA A 29 8.87 6.07 -3.83
C ALA A 29 9.21 7.10 -4.91
N ALA A 30 8.20 7.77 -5.46
CA ALA A 30 8.38 8.83 -6.44
C ALA A 30 9.13 10.04 -5.85
N GLU A 31 8.88 10.38 -4.58
CA GLU A 31 9.48 11.55 -3.94
C GLU A 31 10.93 11.33 -3.51
N TYR A 32 11.26 10.18 -2.95
CA TYR A 32 12.57 9.90 -2.35
C TYR A 32 13.44 8.95 -3.18
N GLY A 33 13.00 8.55 -4.37
CA GLY A 33 13.78 7.71 -5.30
C GLY A 33 14.00 6.28 -4.81
N TYR A 34 13.18 5.79 -3.88
CA TYR A 34 13.26 4.42 -3.35
C TYR A 34 12.15 3.53 -3.89
N ARG A 35 12.34 2.21 -3.83
CA ARG A 35 11.25 1.27 -4.10
C ARG A 35 10.20 1.31 -3.00
N ALA A 36 8.92 1.28 -3.37
CA ALA A 36 7.79 1.32 -2.44
C ALA A 36 7.91 0.30 -1.29
N TYR A 37 8.38 -0.92 -1.58
CA TYR A 37 8.54 -1.98 -0.58
C TYR A 37 9.50 -1.59 0.57
N LEU A 38 10.47 -0.71 0.32
CA LEU A 38 11.44 -0.29 1.35
C LEU A 38 10.75 0.49 2.47
N PHE A 39 9.75 1.32 2.16
CA PHE A 39 8.97 2.05 3.16
C PHE A 39 8.10 1.11 4.00
N ALA A 40 7.51 0.10 3.37
CA ALA A 40 6.75 -0.93 4.08
C ALA A 40 7.64 -1.71 5.06
N VAL A 41 8.83 -2.14 4.61
CA VAL A 41 9.79 -2.85 5.46
C VAL A 41 10.30 -1.95 6.59
N HIS A 42 10.61 -0.68 6.30
CA HIS A 42 11.03 0.30 7.31
C HIS A 42 9.98 0.50 8.39
N ARG A 43 8.71 0.71 7.99
CA ARG A 43 7.59 0.81 8.92
C ARG A 43 7.49 -0.43 9.82
N CYS A 44 7.54 -1.63 9.25
CA CYS A 44 7.36 -2.87 10.00
C CYS A 44 8.53 -3.19 10.95
N ARG A 45 9.76 -2.83 10.59
CA ARG A 45 10.97 -3.27 11.32
C ARG A 45 11.60 -2.21 12.21
N HIS A 46 11.37 -0.93 11.94
CA HIS A 46 12.15 0.15 12.54
C HIS A 46 11.30 1.23 13.20
N MET A 47 10.01 1.30 12.89
CA MET A 47 9.11 2.22 13.56
C MET A 47 8.40 1.46 14.69
N PRO A 48 8.55 1.87 15.96
CA PRO A 48 7.71 1.33 17.02
C PRO A 48 6.25 1.58 16.64
N GLN A 49 5.38 0.62 16.91
CA GLN A 49 3.94 0.79 16.78
C GLN A 49 3.50 1.80 17.85
N GLY A 50 3.73 3.08 17.59
CA GLY A 50 3.31 4.16 18.46
C GLY A 50 1.79 4.20 18.48
N ASP A 51 1.21 4.14 19.67
CA ASP A 51 -0.21 4.20 19.93
C ASP A 51 -0.89 5.24 19.04
N ALA A 52 -1.99 4.84 18.40
CA ALA A 52 -2.80 5.63 17.47
C ALA A 52 -3.35 6.96 18.04
N ALA A 53 -2.94 7.35 19.25
CA ALA A 53 -3.49 8.44 20.04
C ALA A 53 -2.84 9.82 19.79
N ALA A 54 -1.64 9.90 19.21
CA ALA A 54 -0.95 11.18 18.98
C ALA A 54 -1.16 11.76 17.57
N ALA A 55 -1.81 11.01 16.67
CA ALA A 55 -2.30 11.57 15.43
C ALA A 55 -3.50 12.47 15.77
N GLY A 56 -3.30 13.80 15.78
CA GLY A 56 -4.42 14.76 15.69
C GLY A 56 -5.41 14.29 14.61
N PRO A 57 -6.71 14.64 14.74
CA PRO A 57 -7.83 13.88 14.15
C PRO A 57 -7.38 13.33 12.83
N ALA A 58 -7.23 11.99 12.79
CA ALA A 58 -6.72 11.28 11.61
C ALA A 58 -7.24 12.06 10.42
N PRO A 59 -6.36 12.63 9.55
CA PRO A 59 -6.84 13.44 8.44
C PRO A 59 -7.99 12.63 7.91
N GLU A 60 -9.21 13.23 7.88
CA GLU A 60 -10.43 12.47 7.65
C GLU A 60 -10.08 11.39 6.64
N PRO A 61 -10.57 10.16 6.76
CA PRO A 61 -10.64 9.39 5.56
C PRO A 61 -11.53 10.19 4.58
N ARG A 62 -11.01 11.23 3.89
CA ARG A 62 -10.56 11.11 2.52
C ARG A 62 -10.16 9.67 2.36
N ASN A 63 -11.12 8.77 2.19
CA ASN A 63 -11.59 8.36 0.88
C ASN A 63 -10.56 8.63 -0.25
N ALA A 64 -9.28 8.43 0.01
CA ALA A 64 -8.26 8.05 -0.97
C ALA A 64 -8.23 6.51 -1.10
N MET A 65 -9.05 5.81 -0.31
CA MET A 65 -9.86 4.68 -0.76
C MET A 65 -11.33 5.13 -0.79
N GLY A 66 -11.62 6.20 -1.54
CA GLY A 66 -12.92 6.26 -2.18
C GLY A 66 -13.00 5.00 -3.03
N ARG A 67 -14.13 4.31 -3.00
CA ARG A 67 -14.43 3.12 -3.81
C ARG A 67 -14.27 3.40 -5.31
N THR A 68 -13.02 3.53 -5.75
CA THR A 68 -12.58 3.67 -7.13
C THR A 68 -11.15 3.13 -7.20
N GLU A 69 -10.90 1.96 -6.60
CA GLU A 69 -10.04 1.05 -7.35
C GLU A 69 -10.87 0.69 -8.58
N THR A 70 -10.64 1.46 -9.66
CA THR A 70 -11.35 1.22 -10.92
C THR A 70 -11.07 -0.21 -11.35
N GLU A 71 -11.99 -0.81 -12.09
CA GLU A 71 -11.80 -2.14 -12.68
C GLU A 71 -10.40 -2.27 -13.33
N GLU A 72 -9.91 -1.20 -13.95
CA GLU A 72 -8.57 -1.06 -14.53
C GLU A 72 -7.42 -1.25 -13.52
N GLN A 73 -7.54 -0.76 -12.28
CA GLN A 73 -6.51 -0.92 -11.25
C GLN A 73 -6.43 -2.38 -10.77
N TRP A 74 -7.57 -3.04 -10.62
CA TRP A 74 -7.61 -4.47 -10.28
C TRP A 74 -7.14 -5.35 -11.44
N ILE A 75 -7.42 -4.97 -12.68
CA ILE A 75 -6.86 -5.61 -13.88
C ILE A 75 -5.33 -5.49 -13.90
N LEU A 76 -4.77 -4.33 -13.51
CA LEU A 76 -3.31 -4.17 -13.40
C LEU A 76 -2.72 -5.07 -12.33
N VAL A 77 -3.33 -5.16 -11.15
CA VAL A 77 -2.90 -6.07 -10.08
C VAL A 77 -2.98 -7.53 -10.55
N ALA A 78 -4.07 -7.93 -11.21
CA ALA A 78 -4.23 -9.26 -11.77
C ALA A 78 -3.13 -9.57 -12.80
N ASN A 79 -2.84 -8.65 -13.72
CA ASN A 79 -1.81 -8.82 -14.73
C ASN A 79 -0.40 -8.93 -14.12
N MET A 80 -0.09 -8.15 -13.08
CA MET A 80 1.18 -8.26 -12.35
C MET A 80 1.33 -9.61 -11.64
N LEU A 81 0.24 -10.17 -11.13
CA LEU A 81 0.23 -11.44 -10.42
C LEU A 81 0.19 -12.65 -11.36
N ARG A 82 -0.26 -12.50 -12.61
CA ARG A 82 -0.45 -13.61 -13.57
C ARG A 82 0.81 -14.45 -13.77
N ASP A 83 1.95 -13.82 -14.00
CA ASP A 83 3.19 -14.54 -14.27
C ASP A 83 3.79 -15.17 -13.01
N VAL A 84 3.62 -14.50 -11.87
CA VAL A 84 4.07 -14.99 -10.55
C VAL A 84 3.25 -16.20 -10.11
N LEU A 85 1.94 -16.18 -10.38
CA LEU A 85 1.01 -17.24 -9.98
C LEU A 85 0.81 -18.31 -11.05
N ARG A 86 1.49 -18.22 -12.20
CA ARG A 86 1.42 -19.21 -13.28
C ARG A 86 1.65 -20.66 -12.81
N PRO A 87 2.60 -20.95 -11.90
CA PRO A 87 2.81 -22.31 -11.39
C PRO A 87 1.72 -22.78 -10.40
N PHE A 88 0.84 -21.88 -9.94
CA PHE A 88 -0.11 -22.09 -8.85
C PHE A 88 -1.55 -21.76 -9.29
N PRO A 89 -2.17 -22.61 -10.12
CA PRO A 89 -3.48 -22.31 -10.71
C PRO A 89 -4.60 -22.12 -9.68
N GLU A 90 -4.55 -22.82 -8.54
CA GLU A 90 -5.50 -22.63 -7.43
C GLU A 90 -5.38 -21.26 -6.77
N ALA A 91 -4.15 -20.76 -6.61
CA ALA A 91 -3.91 -19.44 -6.03
C ALA A 91 -4.38 -18.34 -6.99
N TRP A 92 -4.13 -18.51 -8.30
CA TRP A 92 -4.65 -17.61 -9.33
C TRP A 92 -6.18 -17.54 -9.34
N ARG A 93 -6.85 -18.70 -9.23
CA ARG A 93 -8.32 -18.77 -9.15
C ARG A 93 -8.88 -17.96 -7.98
N ARG A 94 -8.30 -18.11 -6.79
CA ARG A 94 -8.72 -17.34 -5.59
C ARG A 94 -8.50 -15.84 -5.72
N VAL A 95 -7.45 -15.43 -6.43
CA VAL A 95 -7.21 -14.01 -6.71
C VAL A 95 -8.29 -13.44 -7.62
N LEU A 96 -8.66 -14.16 -8.69
CA LEU A 96 -9.75 -13.74 -9.57
C LEU A 96 -11.09 -13.69 -8.86
N GLU A 97 -11.43 -14.71 -8.06
CA GLU A 97 -12.65 -14.73 -7.23
C GLU A 97 -12.70 -13.54 -6.26
N GLY A 98 -11.57 -13.19 -5.65
CA GLY A 98 -11.46 -12.02 -4.78
C GLY A 98 -11.67 -10.71 -5.54
N ILE A 99 -11.10 -10.58 -6.74
CA ILE A 99 -11.27 -9.39 -7.60
C ILE A 99 -12.73 -9.25 -8.03
N ASP A 100 -13.37 -10.32 -8.51
CA ASP A 100 -14.78 -10.29 -8.92
C ASP A 100 -15.69 -9.89 -7.77
N SER A 101 -15.45 -10.44 -6.57
CA SER A 101 -16.21 -10.08 -5.36
C SER A 101 -16.04 -8.60 -4.99
N LEU A 102 -14.85 -8.03 -5.20
CA LEU A 102 -14.56 -6.62 -4.91
C LEU A 102 -15.20 -5.70 -5.95
N VAL A 103 -15.11 -6.04 -7.23
CA VAL A 103 -15.72 -5.28 -8.34
C VAL A 103 -17.24 -5.27 -8.22
N LEU A 104 -17.89 -6.42 -7.98
CA LEU A 104 -19.35 -6.51 -7.83
C LEU A 104 -19.87 -5.77 -6.59
N SER A 105 -19.08 -5.68 -5.51
CA SER A 105 -19.46 -4.95 -4.28
C SER A 105 -19.36 -3.42 -4.43
N THR A 106 -18.75 -2.94 -5.51
CA THR A 106 -18.61 -1.50 -5.80
C THR A 106 -19.61 -0.97 -6.83
N ALA A 107 -20.42 -1.85 -7.45
CA ALA A 107 -21.50 -1.43 -8.32
C ALA A 107 -22.57 -0.67 -7.49
N PRO A 108 -22.97 0.55 -7.90
CA PRO A 108 -24.04 1.25 -7.20
C PRO A 108 -25.34 0.46 -7.34
N ALA A 109 -26.02 0.21 -6.21
CA ALA A 109 -27.37 -0.35 -6.22
C ALA A 109 -28.27 0.56 -7.08
N SER A 110 -28.82 -0.01 -8.16
CA SER A 110 -29.76 0.67 -9.06
C SER A 110 -31.11 0.90 -8.40
#